data_AF-A0A6V7GTK5-F1
#
_entry.id   AF-A0A6V7GTK5-F1
#
_cell.length_a   1.000
_cell.length_b   1.000
_cell.length_c   1.000
_cell.angle_alpha   90.00
_cell.angle_beta   90.00
_cell.angle_gamma   90.00
#
_symmetry.space_group_name_H-M   'P 1'
#
loop_
_entity.id
_entity.type
_entity.pdbx_description
1 polymer ?
#
loop_
_entity_poly.entity_id
_entity_poly.type
_entity_poly.pdbx_seq_one_letter_code
_entity_poly.pdbx_strand_id
1 'polypeptide(L)'
;VMKPMLERKRRARINRCLDELKDLMVTALAGDGENVAKLEKADILELTVRHLHKLQRQQRLSANPVIDADRFRAGYTHCANEVSRCLAATPGVDVALGTKLMTHLGHKLNSMDKTGPLTIHVAAPQSSPSSSSELSSDEYSMPLTPASSQPSPPVRTDVEGISQSHQGLLQVAKPNEPIWRPW
;
A
#
# COMPACT_ATOMS: atom_id res chain seq x y z
N VAL A 1 34.33 7.23 -19.35
CA VAL A 1 34.16 7.97 -18.06
C VAL A 1 32.83 8.73 -18.09
N MET A 2 31.75 8.20 -17.50
CA MET A 2 30.42 8.86 -17.52
C MET A 2 29.57 8.67 -16.23
N LYS A 3 29.81 7.59 -15.46
CA LYS A 3 29.12 7.31 -14.19
C LYS A 3 29.03 8.49 -13.20
N PRO A 4 30.07 9.34 -13.00
CA PRO A 4 30.00 10.45 -12.04
C PRO A 4 28.95 11.52 -12.38
N MET A 5 28.74 11.80 -13.67
CA MET A 5 27.75 12.77 -14.15
C MET A 5 26.32 12.27 -13.92
N LEU A 6 26.08 10.98 -14.19
CA LEU A 6 24.77 10.36 -14.09
C LEU A 6 24.29 10.30 -12.62
N GLU A 7 25.18 9.98 -11.69
CA GLU A 7 24.88 10.00 -10.25
C GLU A 7 24.62 11.42 -9.74
N ARG A 8 25.35 12.44 -10.22
CA ARG A 8 25.04 13.84 -9.89
C ARG A 8 23.62 14.22 -10.35
N LYS A 9 23.21 13.82 -11.56
CA LYS A 9 21.84 14.04 -12.07
C LYS A 9 20.79 13.27 -11.26
N ARG A 10 21.09 12.05 -10.80
CA ARG A 10 20.22 11.27 -9.89
C ARG A 10 20.06 11.97 -8.53
N ARG A 11 21.15 12.40 -7.89
CA ARG A 11 21.13 13.12 -6.60
C ARG A 11 20.35 14.44 -6.69
N ALA A 12 20.53 15.21 -7.75
CA ALA A 12 19.77 16.44 -7.99
C ALA A 12 18.26 16.17 -8.09
N ARG A 13 17.84 15.12 -8.81
CA ARG A 13 16.43 14.70 -8.87
C ARG A 13 15.88 14.28 -7.51
N ILE A 14 16.63 13.49 -6.74
CA ILE A 14 16.21 13.03 -5.40
C ILE A 14 16.01 14.23 -4.45
N ASN A 15 16.95 15.18 -4.42
CA ASN A 15 16.81 16.38 -3.59
C ASN A 15 15.57 17.18 -3.98
N ARG A 16 15.38 17.47 -5.28
CA ARG A 16 14.20 18.18 -5.77
C ARG A 16 12.89 17.52 -5.33
N CYS A 17 12.78 16.20 -5.45
CA CYS A 17 11.58 15.49 -4.98
C CYS A 17 11.40 15.53 -3.46
N LEU A 18 12.48 15.60 -2.67
CA LEU A 18 12.39 15.79 -1.21
C LEU A 18 11.98 17.22 -0.84
N ASP A 19 12.44 18.23 -1.58
CA ASP A 19 12.04 19.62 -1.38
C ASP A 19 10.56 19.82 -1.73
N GLU A 20 10.11 19.32 -2.90
CA GLU A 20 8.69 19.28 -3.31
C GLU A 20 7.82 18.52 -2.28
N LEU A 21 8.33 17.40 -1.73
CA LEU A 21 7.62 16.63 -0.71
C LEU A 21 7.51 17.37 0.62
N LYS A 22 8.56 18.10 1.03
CA LYS A 22 8.55 18.93 2.23
C LYS A 22 7.47 20.01 2.15
N ASP A 23 7.37 20.72 1.04
CA ASP A 23 6.37 21.78 0.84
C ASP A 23 4.93 21.23 0.85
N LEU A 24 4.72 20.03 0.28
CA LEU A 24 3.45 19.32 0.37
C LEU A 24 3.11 18.94 1.82
N MET A 25 4.08 18.47 2.61
CA MET A 25 3.86 18.16 4.02
C MET A 25 3.62 19.41 4.87
N VAL A 26 4.31 20.54 4.61
CA VAL A 26 4.01 21.83 5.27
C VAL A 26 2.54 22.21 5.04
N THR A 27 2.08 22.09 3.80
CA THR A 27 0.71 22.44 3.42
C THR A 27 -0.32 21.48 4.05
N ALA A 28 -0.05 20.18 4.02
CA ALA A 28 -0.98 19.15 4.50
C ALA A 28 -1.09 19.08 6.04
N LEU A 29 -0.06 19.50 6.77
CA LEU A 29 0.00 19.46 8.25
C LEU A 29 -0.04 20.85 8.91
N ALA A 30 -0.29 21.93 8.16
CA ALA A 30 -0.38 23.29 8.69
C ALA A 30 -1.35 23.45 9.89
N GLY A 31 -2.42 22.64 9.94
CA GLY A 31 -3.38 22.58 11.06
C GLY A 31 -3.03 21.59 12.18
N ASP A 32 -2.10 20.65 11.94
CA ASP A 32 -1.67 19.64 12.92
C ASP A 32 -0.55 20.18 13.86
N GLY A 33 -0.05 21.40 13.63
CA GLY A 33 0.94 22.10 14.49
C GLY A 33 2.39 21.62 14.35
N GLU A 34 2.65 20.70 13.43
CA GLU A 34 3.96 20.08 13.24
C GLU A 34 4.92 21.02 12.48
N ASN A 35 6.13 21.25 13.02
CA ASN A 35 7.09 22.24 12.49
C ASN A 35 7.90 21.68 11.30
N VAL A 36 7.20 21.39 10.20
CA VAL A 36 7.75 20.75 8.98
C VAL A 36 8.92 21.55 8.35
N ALA A 37 9.01 22.85 8.62
CA ALA A 37 10.07 23.72 8.10
C ALA A 37 11.51 23.31 8.50
N LYS A 38 11.71 22.60 9.62
CA LYS A 38 13.04 22.23 10.15
C LYS A 38 13.42 20.75 10.01
N LEU A 39 12.59 19.94 9.34
CA LEU A 39 12.82 18.50 9.23
C LEU A 39 14.09 18.13 8.45
N GLU A 40 14.80 17.10 8.93
CA GLU A 40 15.88 16.46 8.20
C GLU A 40 15.34 15.52 7.11
N LYS A 41 16.24 15.02 6.24
CA LYS A 41 15.84 14.13 5.13
C LYS A 41 15.23 12.81 5.59
N ALA A 42 15.63 12.30 6.76
CA ALA A 42 15.03 11.12 7.37
C ALA A 42 13.61 11.44 7.87
N ASP A 43 13.46 12.53 8.63
CA ASP A 43 12.18 12.95 9.19
C ASP A 43 11.13 13.27 8.11
N ILE A 44 11.52 13.91 7.00
CA ILE A 44 10.62 14.16 5.85
C ILE A 44 10.04 12.84 5.33
N LEU A 45 10.86 11.79 5.21
CA LEU A 45 10.42 10.48 4.75
C LEU A 45 9.55 9.77 5.80
N GLU A 46 9.96 9.77 7.07
CA GLU A 46 9.20 9.13 8.14
C GLU A 46 7.82 9.79 8.32
N LEU A 47 7.77 11.12 8.36
CA LEU A 47 6.54 11.88 8.49
C LEU A 47 5.61 11.65 7.30
N THR A 48 6.15 11.64 6.09
CA THR A 48 5.37 11.32 4.88
C THR A 48 4.78 9.91 4.95
N VAL A 49 5.55 8.90 5.34
CA VAL A 49 5.06 7.52 5.49
C VAL A 49 3.97 7.43 6.56
N ARG A 50 4.18 8.09 7.72
CA ARG A 50 3.20 8.18 8.81
C ARG A 50 1.91 8.86 8.34
N HIS A 51 2.01 9.93 7.55
CA HIS A 51 0.88 10.66 6.97
C HIS A 51 0.15 9.82 5.92
N LEU A 52 0.85 9.13 5.02
CA LEU A 52 0.24 8.22 4.05
C LEU A 52 -0.54 7.09 4.75
N HIS A 53 -0.01 6.49 5.82
CA HIS A 53 -0.79 5.54 6.63
C HIS A 53 -2.00 6.17 7.34
N LYS A 54 -1.91 7.43 7.81
CA LYS A 54 -3.06 8.19 8.35
C LYS A 54 -4.14 8.37 7.28
N LEU A 55 -3.78 8.78 6.07
CA LEU A 55 -4.72 8.97 4.95
C LEU A 55 -5.29 7.64 4.43
N GLN A 56 -4.51 6.55 4.42
CA GLN A 56 -4.97 5.21 4.03
C GLN A 56 -6.04 4.70 5.01
N ARG A 57 -5.81 4.82 6.33
CA ARG A 57 -6.82 4.48 7.36
C ARG A 57 -8.08 5.33 7.25
N GLN A 58 -7.95 6.59 6.84
CA GLN A 58 -9.08 7.50 6.58
C GLN A 58 -9.74 7.29 5.20
N GLN A 59 -9.29 6.32 4.40
CA GLN A 59 -9.75 6.08 3.02
C GLN A 59 -9.67 7.33 2.12
N ARG A 60 -8.67 8.19 2.32
CA ARG A 60 -8.46 9.44 1.56
C ARG A 60 -7.50 9.30 0.38
N LEU A 61 -6.80 8.16 0.25
CA LEU A 61 -5.88 7.88 -0.86
C LEU A 61 -6.57 7.17 -2.04
N SER A 62 -7.68 6.48 -1.80
CA SER A 62 -8.52 5.90 -2.85
C SER A 62 -9.69 6.84 -3.15
N ALA A 63 -9.98 7.06 -4.42
CA ALA A 63 -11.32 7.46 -4.83
C ALA A 63 -12.25 6.28 -4.56
N ASN A 64 -12.79 6.19 -3.35
CA ASN A 64 -13.71 5.14 -2.97
C ASN A 64 -15.13 5.55 -3.41
N PRO A 65 -15.71 4.93 -4.46
CA PRO A 65 -17.02 5.33 -4.98
C PRO A 65 -18.13 5.19 -3.92
N VAL A 66 -17.95 4.36 -2.89
CA VAL A 66 -18.87 4.26 -1.76
C VAL A 66 -18.82 5.51 -0.88
N ILE A 67 -17.62 6.03 -0.60
CA ILE A 67 -17.43 7.26 0.20
C ILE A 67 -17.92 8.49 -0.55
N ASP A 68 -17.70 8.56 -1.87
CA ASP A 68 -18.16 9.69 -2.67
C ASP A 68 -19.69 9.64 -2.91
N ALA A 69 -20.27 8.45 -3.05
CA ALA A 69 -21.73 8.27 -3.04
C ALA A 69 -22.35 8.66 -1.69
N ASP A 70 -21.73 8.28 -0.56
CA ASP A 70 -22.22 8.62 0.78
C ASP A 70 -22.08 10.13 1.07
N ARG A 71 -20.98 10.77 0.64
CA ARG A 71 -20.83 12.24 0.66
C ARG A 71 -21.92 12.94 -0.15
N PHE A 72 -22.19 12.47 -1.36
CA PHE A 72 -23.24 13.02 -2.21
C PHE A 72 -24.62 12.83 -1.56
N ARG A 73 -24.89 11.67 -0.97
CA ARG A 73 -26.11 11.35 -0.23
C ARG A 73 -26.31 12.25 1.00
N ALA A 74 -25.24 12.49 1.77
CA ALA A 74 -25.24 13.41 2.90
C ALA A 74 -25.52 14.86 2.46
N GLY A 75 -24.86 15.32 1.38
CA GLY A 75 -25.12 16.64 0.79
C GLY A 75 -26.54 16.79 0.24
N TYR A 76 -27.08 15.76 -0.41
CA TYR A 76 -28.46 15.73 -0.89
C TYR A 76 -29.46 15.81 0.26
N THR A 77 -29.24 15.03 1.33
CA THR A 77 -30.08 15.04 2.54
C THR A 77 -30.03 16.41 3.23
N HIS A 78 -28.86 17.03 3.31
CA HIS A 78 -28.70 18.38 3.85
C HIS A 78 -29.49 19.42 3.02
N CYS A 79 -29.38 19.37 1.68
CA CYS A 79 -30.15 20.22 0.78
C CYS A 79 -31.67 20.00 0.92
N ALA A 80 -32.14 18.75 1.00
CA ALA A 80 -33.55 18.44 1.19
C ALA A 80 -34.10 18.95 2.54
N ASN A 81 -33.30 18.87 3.61
CA ASN A 81 -33.65 19.45 4.91
C ASN A 81 -33.74 20.98 4.84
N GLU A 82 -32.86 21.65 4.08
CA GLU A 82 -32.90 23.10 3.92
C GLU A 82 -34.07 23.54 3.03
N VAL A 83 -34.43 22.77 2.00
CA VAL A 83 -35.69 22.98 1.25
C VAL A 83 -36.90 22.89 2.20
N SER A 84 -36.94 21.88 3.08
CA SER A 84 -37.99 21.75 4.10
C SER A 84 -38.05 22.98 5.02
N ARG A 85 -36.89 23.47 5.49
CA ARG A 85 -36.78 24.69 6.30
C ARG A 85 -37.31 25.93 5.56
N CYS A 86 -36.89 26.14 4.31
CA CYS A 86 -37.31 27.27 3.50
C CYS A 86 -38.82 27.26 3.22
N LEU A 87 -39.40 26.10 2.94
CA LEU A 87 -40.86 25.95 2.77
C LEU A 87 -41.61 26.28 4.06
N ALA A 88 -41.12 25.81 5.22
CA ALA A 88 -41.73 26.09 6.52
C ALA A 88 -41.59 27.56 6.97
N ALA A 89 -40.51 28.23 6.56
CA ALA A 89 -40.26 29.63 6.88
C ALA A 89 -41.00 30.63 5.96
N THR A 90 -41.55 30.18 4.83
CA THR A 90 -42.18 31.06 3.83
C THR A 90 -43.70 31.10 4.02
N PRO A 91 -44.29 32.22 4.50
CA PRO A 91 -45.73 32.33 4.67
C PRO A 91 -46.45 32.29 3.32
N GLY A 92 -47.54 31.52 3.22
CA GLY A 92 -48.36 31.39 2.02
C GLY A 92 -47.96 30.26 1.06
N VAL A 93 -46.96 29.44 1.40
CA VAL A 93 -46.66 28.20 0.66
C VAL A 93 -47.76 27.15 0.90
N ASP A 94 -48.23 26.53 -0.19
CA ASP A 94 -49.16 25.41 -0.12
C ASP A 94 -48.50 24.15 0.50
N VAL A 95 -49.15 23.62 1.54
CA VAL A 95 -48.72 22.41 2.25
C VAL A 95 -48.79 21.16 1.35
N ALA A 96 -49.73 21.09 0.40
CA ALA A 96 -49.82 19.98 -0.54
C ALA A 96 -48.65 20.00 -1.55
N LEU A 97 -48.24 21.18 -2.04
CA LEU A 97 -47.03 21.35 -2.84
C LEU A 97 -45.77 21.00 -2.03
N GLY A 98 -45.65 21.48 -0.80
CA GLY A 98 -44.49 21.21 0.06
C GLY A 98 -44.31 19.73 0.37
N THR A 99 -45.39 19.04 0.74
CA THR A 99 -45.38 17.58 0.97
C THR A 99 -45.06 16.81 -0.31
N LYS A 100 -45.63 17.19 -1.47
CA LYS A 100 -45.31 16.57 -2.77
C LYS A 100 -43.84 16.71 -3.14
N LEU A 101 -43.24 17.88 -2.90
CA LEU A 101 -41.81 18.11 -3.17
C LEU A 101 -40.92 17.28 -2.24
N MET A 102 -41.17 17.29 -0.94
CA MET A 102 -40.40 16.49 0.03
C MET A 102 -40.53 14.98 -0.22
N THR A 103 -41.73 14.52 -0.60
CA THR A 103 -41.97 13.13 -1.02
C THR A 103 -41.15 12.77 -2.27
N HIS A 104 -41.09 13.66 -3.27
CA HIS A 104 -40.26 13.45 -4.45
C HIS A 104 -38.76 13.36 -4.10
N LEU A 105 -38.25 14.26 -3.26
CA LEU A 105 -36.85 14.23 -2.80
C LEU A 105 -36.54 12.93 -2.04
N GLY A 106 -37.43 12.47 -1.16
CA GLY A 106 -37.29 11.19 -0.45
C GLY A 106 -37.27 9.97 -1.38
N HIS A 107 -38.14 9.94 -2.40
CA HIS A 107 -38.12 8.87 -3.41
C HIS A 107 -36.83 8.88 -4.25
N LYS A 108 -36.33 10.06 -4.63
CA LYS A 108 -35.07 10.19 -5.37
C LYS A 108 -33.88 9.69 -4.54
N LEU A 109 -33.83 10.00 -3.25
CA LEU A 109 -32.81 9.51 -2.32
C LEU A 109 -32.82 7.97 -2.21
N ASN A 110 -33.99 7.36 -1.98
CA ASN A 110 -34.14 5.90 -1.92
C ASN A 110 -33.84 5.22 -3.28
N SER A 111 -34.08 5.90 -4.40
CA SER A 111 -33.67 5.40 -5.71
C SER A 111 -32.15 5.34 -5.90
N MET A 112 -31.38 6.21 -5.23
CA MET A 112 -29.91 6.19 -5.26
C MET A 112 -29.35 5.02 -4.43
N ASP A 113 -29.97 4.73 -3.28
CA ASP A 113 -29.59 3.61 -2.40
C ASP A 113 -29.67 2.25 -3.12
N LYS A 114 -30.62 2.09 -4.05
CA LYS A 114 -30.79 0.88 -4.88
C LYS A 114 -29.74 0.71 -5.97
N THR A 115 -28.90 1.72 -6.22
CA THR A 115 -27.82 1.67 -7.23
C THR A 115 -26.43 1.46 -6.63
N GLY A 116 -26.35 1.06 -5.36
CA GLY A 116 -25.09 0.68 -4.70
C GLY A 116 -24.33 -0.40 -5.49
N PRO A 117 -22.99 -0.36 -5.54
CA PRO A 117 -22.20 -1.26 -6.36
C PRO A 117 -22.39 -2.71 -5.91
N LEU A 118 -22.68 -3.59 -6.88
CA LEU A 118 -22.67 -5.04 -6.69
C LEU A 118 -21.29 -5.45 -6.18
N THR A 119 -21.19 -5.68 -4.87
CA THR A 119 -19.96 -6.17 -4.26
C THR A 119 -19.77 -7.61 -4.69
N ILE A 120 -18.89 -7.83 -5.67
CA ILE A 120 -18.49 -9.18 -6.07
C ILE A 120 -17.74 -9.79 -4.89
N HIS A 121 -18.47 -10.56 -4.09
CA HIS A 121 -17.91 -11.40 -3.07
C HIS A 121 -17.14 -12.52 -3.79
N VAL A 122 -15.83 -12.34 -3.94
CA VAL A 122 -14.96 -13.41 -4.46
C VAL A 122 -15.07 -14.57 -3.49
N ALA A 123 -15.71 -15.66 -3.92
CA ALA A 123 -15.73 -16.90 -3.17
C ALA A 123 -14.29 -17.40 -3.04
N ALA A 124 -13.85 -17.64 -1.79
CA ALA A 124 -12.59 -18.32 -1.55
C ALA A 124 -12.63 -19.71 -2.20
N PRO A 125 -11.52 -20.20 -2.78
CA PRO A 125 -11.52 -21.48 -3.46
C PRO A 125 -11.77 -22.61 -2.46
N GLN A 126 -12.98 -23.20 -2.51
CA GLN A 126 -13.28 -24.41 -1.77
C GLN A 126 -12.63 -25.60 -2.47
N SER A 127 -12.06 -26.49 -1.65
CA SER A 127 -11.34 -27.70 -2.07
C SER A 127 -12.19 -28.60 -2.96
N SER A 128 -11.63 -29.02 -4.10
CA SER A 128 -12.24 -29.96 -5.03
C SER A 128 -12.58 -31.30 -4.36
N PRO A 129 -13.77 -31.87 -4.58
CA PRO A 129 -14.05 -33.25 -4.21
C PRO A 129 -13.40 -34.22 -5.21
N SER A 130 -12.83 -35.29 -4.68
CA SER A 130 -12.23 -36.39 -5.44
C SER A 130 -13.28 -37.20 -6.22
N SER A 131 -12.97 -37.58 -7.46
CA SER A 131 -13.69 -38.65 -8.18
C SER A 131 -12.69 -39.49 -8.98
N SER A 132 -12.66 -40.78 -8.68
CA SER A 132 -11.76 -41.81 -9.23
C SER A 132 -12.30 -42.43 -10.53
N SER A 133 -11.42 -42.75 -11.50
CA SER A 133 -11.70 -43.70 -12.59
C SER A 133 -10.41 -44.24 -13.24
N GLU A 134 -10.50 -45.44 -13.80
CA GLU A 134 -9.40 -46.31 -14.24
C GLU A 134 -9.80 -46.98 -15.60
N LEU A 135 -8.99 -47.75 -16.35
CA LEU A 135 -7.64 -48.28 -16.13
C LEU A 135 -7.00 -48.64 -17.50
N SER A 136 -5.90 -48.01 -17.95
CA SER A 136 -5.06 -48.64 -19.00
C SER A 136 -3.66 -48.03 -19.19
N SER A 137 -2.68 -48.92 -19.34
CA SER A 137 -1.26 -48.66 -19.63
C SER A 137 -1.00 -48.02 -20.99
N ASP A 138 0.12 -47.29 -21.12
CA ASP A 138 1.15 -47.69 -22.09
C ASP A 138 2.53 -47.10 -21.72
N GLU A 139 3.58 -47.80 -22.15
CA GLU A 139 4.98 -47.45 -21.85
C GLU A 139 5.48 -46.25 -22.66
N TYR A 140 6.14 -45.28 -22.01
CA TYR A 140 7.27 -44.62 -22.68
C TYR A 140 8.38 -44.21 -21.70
N SER A 141 9.58 -44.73 -21.96
CA SER A 141 10.78 -44.51 -21.19
C SER A 141 11.56 -43.30 -21.74
N MET A 142 12.06 -42.41 -20.87
CA MET A 142 13.02 -41.37 -21.30
C MET A 142 14.47 -41.84 -21.05
N PRO A 143 15.39 -41.61 -22.01
CA PRO A 143 16.69 -42.27 -22.03
C PRO A 143 17.73 -41.67 -21.05
N LEU A 144 18.72 -42.50 -20.72
CA LEU A 144 19.84 -42.21 -19.83
C LEU A 144 21.09 -41.66 -20.59
N THR A 145 22.06 -41.19 -19.79
CA THR A 145 23.52 -41.02 -20.05
C THR A 145 23.98 -39.72 -20.75
N PRO A 146 25.28 -39.35 -20.66
CA PRO A 146 26.39 -39.87 -19.82
C PRO A 146 26.86 -38.85 -18.75
N ALA A 147 27.30 -39.19 -17.52
CA ALA A 147 28.37 -40.09 -17.06
C ALA A 147 29.80 -39.49 -17.09
N SER A 148 30.31 -39.06 -15.91
CA SER A 148 31.72 -38.97 -15.43
C SER A 148 31.79 -38.00 -14.24
N SER A 149 32.51 -38.21 -13.12
CA SER A 149 33.29 -39.37 -12.63
C SER A 149 33.40 -39.35 -11.09
N GLN A 150 33.36 -40.57 -10.50
CA GLN A 150 33.84 -41.08 -9.20
C GLN A 150 33.74 -40.31 -7.84
N PRO A 151 33.55 -41.04 -6.71
CA PRO A 151 33.54 -40.53 -5.33
C PRO A 151 34.79 -40.91 -4.50
N SER A 152 34.97 -40.28 -3.32
CA SER A 152 35.50 -40.83 -2.02
C SER A 152 36.02 -39.68 -1.10
N PRO A 153 36.28 -39.89 0.20
CA PRO A 153 35.37 -40.37 1.26
C PRO A 153 35.41 -39.44 2.53
N PRO A 154 34.58 -39.68 3.57
CA PRO A 154 34.74 -39.02 4.87
C PRO A 154 35.54 -39.88 5.86
N VAL A 155 36.55 -39.29 6.54
CA VAL A 155 37.23 -39.91 7.71
C VAL A 155 37.39 -38.85 8.83
N ARG A 156 37.33 -39.32 10.08
CA ARG A 156 37.24 -38.49 11.30
C ARG A 156 38.58 -38.38 12.05
N THR A 157 38.66 -37.34 12.89
CA THR A 157 39.37 -37.25 14.20
C THR A 157 40.87 -37.54 14.29
N ASP A 158 41.64 -36.55 14.74
CA ASP A 158 42.41 -36.50 16.01
C ASP A 158 43.00 -35.07 16.16
N VAL A 159 42.79 -34.30 17.25
CA VAL A 159 43.31 -34.35 18.65
C VAL A 159 44.57 -33.46 18.86
N GLU A 160 44.52 -32.67 19.94
CA GLU A 160 45.58 -31.85 20.58
C GLU A 160 46.20 -30.63 19.85
N GLY A 161 46.57 -29.59 20.63
CA GLY A 161 47.32 -28.42 20.12
C GLY A 161 47.07 -27.08 20.84
N ILE A 162 47.53 -26.95 22.09
CA ILE A 162 47.57 -25.74 22.91
C ILE A 162 48.03 -24.47 22.16
N SER A 163 47.30 -23.35 22.31
CA SER A 163 47.79 -22.05 22.84
C SER A 163 46.87 -20.88 22.43
N GLN A 164 46.30 -20.15 23.39
CA GLN A 164 45.72 -18.82 23.17
C GLN A 164 46.35 -17.81 24.12
N SER A 165 47.04 -16.83 23.56
CA SER A 165 47.54 -15.64 24.24
C SER A 165 47.47 -14.44 23.30
N HIS A 166 47.32 -13.24 23.89
CA HIS A 166 47.30 -11.91 23.26
C HIS A 166 46.00 -11.47 22.53
N GLN A 167 45.18 -10.75 23.31
CA GLN A 167 44.71 -9.37 23.06
C GLN A 167 44.73 -8.82 21.62
N GLY A 168 43.62 -8.22 21.18
CA GLY A 168 43.61 -7.40 19.96
C GLY A 168 42.26 -6.78 19.58
N LEU A 169 41.94 -5.61 20.13
CA LEU A 169 40.89 -4.74 19.60
C LEU A 169 41.39 -4.13 18.27
N LEU A 170 41.08 -4.74 17.13
CA LEU A 170 40.99 -4.16 15.76
C LEU A 170 40.91 -5.30 14.73
N GLN A 171 39.70 -5.64 14.28
CA GLN A 171 39.51 -6.59 13.19
C GLN A 171 39.93 -5.95 11.86
N VAL A 172 41.20 -6.12 11.48
CA VAL A 172 41.71 -5.73 10.16
C VAL A 172 40.93 -6.50 9.08
N ALA A 173 40.31 -5.75 8.16
CA ALA A 173 39.59 -6.36 7.04
C ALA A 173 40.57 -7.17 6.17
N LYS A 174 40.16 -8.40 5.80
CA LYS A 174 40.95 -9.25 4.89
C LYS A 174 41.15 -8.50 3.55
N PRO A 175 42.33 -8.55 2.93
CA PRO A 175 42.66 -7.71 1.77
C PRO A 175 41.91 -8.06 0.47
N ASN A 176 40.91 -8.94 0.48
CA ASN A 176 40.23 -9.39 -0.75
C ASN A 176 38.73 -9.79 -0.57
N GLU A 177 38.05 -9.34 0.49
CA GLU A 177 36.58 -9.48 0.58
C GLU A 177 35.89 -8.23 0.00
N PRO A 178 34.92 -8.37 -0.93
CA PRO A 178 34.17 -7.24 -1.46
C PRO A 178 33.16 -6.73 -0.43
N ILE A 179 33.61 -5.80 0.42
CA ILE A 179 32.79 -5.11 1.41
C ILE A 179 31.57 -4.49 0.72
N TRP A 180 30.37 -4.87 1.15
CA TRP A 180 29.13 -4.32 0.64
C TRP A 180 29.04 -2.83 0.95
N ARG A 181 28.99 -1.99 -0.09
CA ARG A 181 28.87 -0.54 0.02
C ARG A 181 27.58 -0.08 -0.65
N PRO A 182 26.62 0.51 0.09
CA PRO A 182 25.56 1.28 -0.54
C PRO A 182 26.18 2.61 -1.02
N TRP A 183 26.63 2.60 -2.28
CA TRP A 183 27.18 3.73 -3.07
C TRP A 183 28.37 4.51 -2.45
#